data_AF-A0A8T0RCD2-F1
#
_entry.id   AF-A0A8T0RCD2-F1
#
_cell.length_a   1.000
_cell.length_b   1.000
_cell.length_c   1.000
_cell.angle_alpha   90.00
_cell.angle_beta   90.00
_cell.angle_gamma   90.00
#
_symmetry.space_group_name_H-M   'P 1'
#
loop_
_entity.id
_entity.type
_entity.pdbx_description
1 polymer ?
#
loop_
_entity_poly.entity_id
_entity_poly.type
_entity_poly.pdbx_seq_one_letter_code
_entity_poly.pdbx_strand_id
1 'polypeptide(L)' 'MAATMKAATLALKVLVLGLLLLAYTGMITQAQPQCGGQAGGLTCSDNLCCNRFGYCGLGGDYCGSGCQSGPCT' A
#
# COMPACT_ATOMS: atom_id res chain seq x y z
N MET A 1 17.79 -18.87 43.21
CA MET A 1 18.02 -18.96 41.74
C MET A 1 16.73 -18.93 40.91
N ALA A 2 15.53 -18.88 41.51
CA ALA A 2 14.24 -18.82 40.78
C ALA A 2 13.81 -17.40 40.35
N ALA A 3 14.25 -16.35 41.06
CA ALA A 3 13.90 -14.97 40.77
C ALA A 3 14.55 -14.43 39.48
N THR A 4 15.74 -14.92 39.13
CA THR A 4 16.48 -14.53 37.92
C THR A 4 15.85 -15.09 36.63
N MET A 5 15.19 -16.25 36.70
CA MET A 5 14.52 -16.87 35.55
C MET A 5 13.24 -16.12 35.13
N LYS A 6 12.43 -15.65 36.09
CA LYS A 6 11.22 -14.87 35.80
C LYS A 6 11.54 -13.54 35.11
N ALA A 7 12.58 -12.83 35.56
CA ALA A 7 13.02 -11.57 34.97
C ALA A 7 13.54 -11.76 33.53
N ALA A 8 14.31 -12.83 33.28
CA ALA A 8 14.80 -13.17 31.94
C ALA A 8 13.65 -13.53 30.98
N THR A 9 12.64 -14.28 31.43
CA THR A 9 11.45 -14.57 30.61
C THR A 9 10.58 -13.34 30.34
N LEU A 10 10.50 -12.39 31.28
CA LEU A 10 9.77 -11.13 31.07
C LEU A 10 10.48 -10.27 30.02
N ALA A 11 11.81 -10.12 30.15
CA ALA A 11 12.62 -9.36 29.20
C ALA A 11 12.56 -9.94 27.78
N LEU A 12 12.62 -11.27 27.65
CA LEU A 12 12.49 -11.95 26.36
C LEU A 12 11.11 -11.71 25.73
N LYS A 13 10.02 -11.81 26.51
CA LYS A 13 8.67 -11.53 26.02
C LYS A 13 8.48 -10.07 25.59
N VAL A 14 9.04 -9.12 26.33
CA VAL A 14 8.99 -7.69 25.97
C VAL A 14 9.76 -7.41 24.68
N LEU A 15 10.95 -8.02 24.52
CA LEU A 15 11.73 -7.92 23.28
C LEU A 15 10.97 -8.53 22.08
N VAL A 16 10.38 -9.71 22.24
CA VAL A 16 9.62 -10.37 21.18
C VAL A 16 8.35 -9.58 20.83
N LEU A 17 7.59 -9.12 21.82
CA LEU A 17 6.40 -8.28 21.60
C LEU A 17 6.74 -6.94 20.95
N GLY A 18 7.86 -6.33 21.34
CA GLY A 18 8.38 -5.11 20.69
C GLY A 18 8.69 -5.35 19.21
N LEU A 19 9.46 -6.41 18.90
CA LEU A 19 9.80 -6.76 17.51
C LEU A 19 8.57 -7.07 16.65
N LEU A 20 7.55 -7.73 17.22
CA LEU A 20 6.29 -8.01 16.53
C LEU A 20 5.50 -6.72 16.23
N LEU A 21 5.45 -5.76 17.16
CA LEU A 21 4.81 -4.46 16.94
C LEU A 21 5.54 -3.65 15.85
N LEU A 22 6.88 -3.68 15.83
CA LEU A 22 7.71 -3.05 14.79
C LEU A 22 7.50 -3.68 13.40
N ALA A 23 7.27 -4.99 13.33
CA ALA A 23 6.95 -5.66 12.07
C ALA A 23 5.54 -5.32 11.55
N TYR A 24 4.59 -5.06 12.45
CA TYR A 24 3.19 -4.79 12.08
C TYR A 24 2.97 -3.43 11.39
N THR A 25 3.83 -2.43 11.64
CA THR A 25 3.72 -1.10 11.01
C THR A 25 4.22 -1.05 9.57
N GLY A 26 4.89 -2.11 9.07
CA GLY A 26 5.43 -2.18 7.71
C GLY A 26 4.39 -2.43 6.60
N MET A 27 3.12 -2.68 6.95
CA MET A 27 2.07 -3.03 5.99
C MET A 27 1.25 -1.82 5.50
N ILE A 28 1.72 -0.58 5.69
CA ILE A 28 0.98 0.61 5.24
C ILE A 28 1.02 0.66 3.70
N THR A 29 -0.13 0.28 3.16
CA THR A 29 -0.55 0.26 1.76
C THR A 29 0.10 1.36 0.93
N GLN A 30 1.10 1.00 0.13
CA GLN A 30 1.49 1.82 -1.00
C GLN A 30 0.32 1.75 -1.98
N ALA A 31 -0.34 2.89 -2.24
CA ALA A 31 -1.27 2.98 -3.35
C ALA A 31 -0.47 2.65 -4.62
N GLN A 32 -0.58 1.40 -5.08
CA GLN A 32 0.09 0.98 -6.30
C GLN A 32 -0.73 1.48 -7.48
N PRO A 33 -0.07 1.81 -8.60
CA PRO A 33 -0.76 2.07 -9.84
C PRO A 33 -1.65 0.87 -10.20
N GLN A 34 -2.90 1.16 -10.54
CA GLN A 34 -3.96 0.21 -10.85
C GLN A 34 -4.13 0.02 -12.36
N CYS A 35 -3.64 0.97 -13.16
CA CYS A 35 -3.82 0.99 -14.61
C CYS A 35 -2.62 1.62 -15.32
N GLY A 36 -2.62 1.56 -16.65
CA GLY A 36 -1.63 2.19 -17.50
C GLY A 36 -0.29 1.45 -17.52
N GLY A 37 0.74 2.09 -18.07
CA GLY A 37 2.06 1.47 -18.22
C GLY A 37 2.68 1.05 -16.89
N GLN A 38 2.34 1.75 -15.81
CA GLN A 38 2.81 1.43 -14.46
C GLN A 38 2.20 0.14 -13.91
N ALA A 39 1.04 -0.28 -14.43
CA ALA A 39 0.34 -1.50 -14.05
C ALA A 39 0.35 -2.54 -15.19
N GLY A 40 1.40 -2.54 -16.04
CA GLY A 40 1.52 -3.52 -17.12
C GLY A 40 0.47 -3.39 -18.23
N GLY A 41 -0.09 -2.19 -18.41
CA GLY A 41 -1.12 -1.91 -19.41
C GLY A 41 -2.55 -2.25 -18.98
N LEU A 42 -2.78 -2.55 -17.69
CA LEU A 42 -4.13 -2.74 -17.16
C LEU A 42 -5.00 -1.49 -17.39
N THR A 43 -6.28 -1.70 -17.64
CA THR A 43 -7.28 -0.63 -17.79
C THR A 43 -8.19 -0.58 -16.58
N CYS A 44 -8.78 0.58 -16.34
CA CYS A 44 -9.76 0.74 -15.30
C CYS A 44 -11.11 0.08 -15.65
N SER A 45 -11.79 -0.47 -14.65
CA SER A 45 -13.18 -0.93 -14.77
C SER A 45 -14.15 0.25 -14.88
N ASP A 46 -15.42 -0.04 -15.21
CA ASP A 46 -16.55 0.91 -15.16
C ASP A 46 -16.38 2.20 -15.98
N ASN A 47 -15.65 2.12 -17.10
CA ASN A 47 -15.33 3.28 -17.96
C ASN A 47 -14.69 4.44 -17.19
N LEU A 48 -13.92 4.15 -16.14
CA LEU A 48 -13.10 5.15 -15.46
C LEU A 48 -11.88 5.50 -16.31
N CYS A 49 -11.38 6.71 -16.15
CA CYS A 49 -10.15 7.16 -16.79
C CYS A 49 -8.94 6.68 -16.01
N CYS A 50 -7.93 6.22 -16.73
CA CYS A 50 -6.61 5.96 -16.18
C CYS A 50 -5.75 7.21 -16.27
N ASN A 51 -5.43 7.81 -15.14
CA ASN A 51 -4.63 9.03 -15.11
C ASN A 51 -3.15 8.77 -15.45
N ARG A 52 -2.36 9.83 -15.62
CA ARG A 52 -0.92 9.73 -15.96
C ARG A 52 -0.07 8.99 -14.92
N PHE A 53 -0.57 8.84 -13.69
CA PHE A 53 0.09 8.19 -12.58
C PHE A 53 -0.37 6.74 -12.40
N GLY A 54 -1.31 6.28 -13.23
CA GLY A 54 -1.84 4.92 -13.22
C GLY A 54 -2.94 4.69 -12.18
N TYR A 55 -3.75 5.71 -11.86
CA TYR A 55 -4.93 5.57 -10.99
C TYR A 55 -6.23 5.75 -11.76
N CYS A 56 -7.25 5.03 -11.30
CA CYS A 56 -8.58 5.03 -11.90
C CYS A 56 -9.49 6.05 -11.24
N GLY A 57 -10.17 6.87 -12.04
CA GLY A 57 -11.15 7.85 -11.53
C GLY A 57 -11.85 8.65 -12.62
N LEU A 58 -12.59 9.67 -12.20
CA LEU A 58 -13.35 10.57 -13.07
C LEU A 58 -12.92 12.03 -12.84
N GLY A 59 -13.23 12.89 -13.80
CA GLY A 59 -12.91 14.32 -13.75
C GLY A 59 -11.53 14.65 -14.32
N GLY A 60 -11.20 15.94 -14.36
CA GLY A 60 -10.01 16.45 -15.06
C GLY A 60 -8.68 15.87 -14.58
N ASP A 61 -8.56 15.56 -13.29
CA ASP A 61 -7.33 14.98 -12.71
C ASP A 61 -7.06 13.54 -13.20
N TYR A 62 -8.09 12.85 -13.67
CA TYR A 62 -8.00 11.48 -14.18
C TYR A 62 -8.11 11.38 -15.69
N CYS A 63 -9.10 12.08 -16.25
CA CYS A 63 -9.45 12.05 -17.66
C CYS A 63 -8.73 13.11 -18.50
N GLY A 64 -8.09 14.09 -17.87
CA GLY A 64 -7.44 15.19 -18.58
C GLY A 64 -6.07 14.83 -19.16
N SER A 65 -5.19 15.83 -19.25
CA SER A 65 -3.88 15.68 -19.88
C SER A 65 -3.07 14.51 -19.29
N GLY A 66 -2.58 13.64 -20.17
CA GLY A 66 -1.81 12.45 -19.79
C GLY A 66 -2.67 11.26 -19.36
N CYS A 67 -3.98 11.30 -19.58
CA CYS A 67 -4.84 10.12 -19.48
C CYS A 67 -4.33 9.00 -20.41
N GLN A 68 -4.19 7.80 -19.86
CA GLN A 68 -3.59 6.64 -20.53
C GLN A 68 -4.65 5.71 -21.16
N SER A 69 -5.86 5.66 -20.61
CA SER A 69 -6.98 4.84 -21.12
C SER A 69 -8.33 5.29 -20.53
N GLY A 70 -9.43 4.81 -21.09
CA GLY A 70 -10.80 5.19 -20.71
C GLY A 70 -11.31 6.41 -21.49
N PRO A 71 -12.38 7.08 -21.01
CA PRO A 71 -12.97 8.23 -21.67
C PRO A 71 -12.17 9.52 -21.37
N CYS A 72 -10.95 9.58 -21.89
CA CYS A 72 -10.10 10.77 -21.79
C CYS A 72 -10.72 11.97 -22.52
N THR A 73 -10.49 13.18 -21.99
CA THR A 73 -10.97 14.47 -22.54
C THR A 73 -9.87 15.27 -23.18
#